data_AF-A0A7C9DBD5-F1
#
_entry.id   AF-A0A7C9DBD5-F1
#
_cell.length_a   1.000
_cell.length_b   1.000
_cell.length_c   1.000
_cell.angle_alpha   90.00
_cell.angle_beta   90.00
_cell.angle_gamma   90.00
#
_symmetry.space_group_name_H-M   'P 1'
#
loop_
_entity.id
_entity.type
_entity.pdbx_description
1 polymer ?
#
loop_
_entity_poly.entity_id
_entity_poly.type
_entity_poly.pdbx_seq_one_letter_code
_entity_poly.pdbx_strand_id
1 'polypeptide(L)'
;VAKAAKEPMDKLITWMSDDIRRSLKRMRETDEEFKKISQRNRKNKVEGPKAKIGHSQGSISSTMWFNKLAKALKRRPSASELFAATHSKVDSTGRGVWCDGHAQGVYEK
;
A
#
# COMPACT_ATOMS: atom_id res chain seq x y z
N VAL A 1 -4.49 -19.55 -22.88
CA VAL A 1 -4.10 -18.94 -21.58
C VAL A 1 -4.99 -19.53 -20.50
N ALA A 2 -4.44 -20.38 -19.63
CA ALA A 2 -5.20 -21.11 -18.62
C ALA A 2 -5.85 -20.13 -17.63
N LYS A 3 -7.17 -20.25 -17.43
CA LYS A 3 -7.87 -19.63 -16.30
C LYS A 3 -7.27 -20.26 -15.04
N ALA A 4 -6.48 -19.50 -14.29
CA ALA A 4 -6.10 -19.89 -12.94
C ALA A 4 -7.40 -20.12 -12.15
N ALA A 5 -7.67 -21.38 -11.81
CA ALA A 5 -8.73 -21.71 -10.89
C ALA A 5 -8.44 -20.94 -9.61
N LYS A 6 -9.31 -19.98 -9.25
CA LYS A 6 -9.31 -19.40 -7.92
C LYS A 6 -9.60 -20.57 -6.97
N GLU A 7 -8.56 -21.14 -6.37
CA GLU A 7 -8.78 -21.97 -5.20
C GLU A 7 -9.62 -21.15 -4.22
N PRO A 8 -10.65 -21.74 -3.58
CA PRO A 8 -11.41 -21.03 -2.59
C PRO A 8 -10.44 -20.59 -1.50
N MET A 9 -10.22 -19.28 -1.39
CA MET A 9 -9.38 -18.63 -0.36
C MET A 9 -9.69 -19.13 1.07
N ASP A 10 -10.87 -19.75 1.23
CA ASP A 10 -11.30 -20.47 2.41
C ASP A 10 -10.37 -21.60 2.87
N LYS A 11 -9.56 -22.20 1.98
CA LYS A 11 -8.61 -23.27 2.36
C LYS A 11 -7.25 -22.76 2.86
N LEU A 12 -6.93 -21.47 2.64
CA LEU A 12 -5.61 -20.89 2.95
C LEU A 12 -5.55 -20.13 4.28
N ILE A 13 -6.69 -19.87 4.91
CA ILE A 13 -6.75 -19.13 6.17
C ILE A 13 -6.65 -20.13 7.32
N THR A 14 -5.45 -20.31 7.88
CA THR A 14 -5.23 -21.18 9.07
C THR A 14 -5.16 -20.39 10.37
N TRP A 15 -5.06 -19.06 10.29
CA TRP A 15 -4.87 -18.16 11.44
C TRP A 15 -6.17 -17.75 12.13
N MET A 16 -7.34 -18.08 11.56
CA MET A 16 -8.65 -17.65 12.05
C MET A 16 -9.60 -18.83 12.14
N SER A 17 -10.25 -18.98 13.29
CA SER A 17 -11.24 -20.03 13.53
C SER A 17 -12.43 -19.92 12.56
N ASP A 18 -13.04 -21.06 12.27
CA ASP A 18 -14.13 -21.14 11.32
C ASP A 18 -15.38 -20.36 11.77
N ASP A 19 -15.62 -20.26 13.08
CA ASP A 19 -16.74 -19.50 13.63
C ASP A 19 -16.61 -18.00 13.39
N ILE A 20 -15.42 -17.44 13.64
CA ILE A 20 -15.14 -16.03 13.38
C ILE A 20 -15.25 -15.77 11.88
N ARG A 21 -14.73 -16.67 11.05
CA ARG A 21 -14.83 -16.56 9.59
C ARG A 21 -16.27 -16.57 9.09
N ARG A 22 -17.10 -17.49 9.59
CA ARG A 22 -18.54 -17.55 9.27
C ARG A 22 -19.25 -16.27 9.69
N SER A 23 -18.92 -15.75 10.88
CA SER A 23 -19.47 -14.49 11.38
C SER A 23 -19.12 -13.30 10.47
N LEU A 24 -17.86 -13.17 10.09
CA LEU A 24 -17.39 -12.09 9.20
C LEU A 24 -17.98 -12.20 7.79
N LYS A 25 -18.12 -13.42 7.26
CA LYS A 25 -18.80 -13.64 5.97
C LYS A 25 -20.26 -13.20 6.03
N ARG A 26 -20.99 -13.62 7.08
CA ARG A 26 -22.38 -13.18 7.28
C ARG A 26 -22.48 -11.67 7.38
N MET A 27 -21.67 -11.03 8.22
CA MET A 27 -21.62 -9.57 8.33
C MET A 27 -21.42 -8.91 6.96
N ARG A 28 -20.44 -9.35 6.18
CA ARG A 28 -20.19 -8.83 4.83
C ARG A 28 -21.38 -8.98 3.88
N GLU A 29 -22.15 -10.05 4.01
CA GLU A 29 -23.25 -10.41 3.10
C GLU A 29 -24.60 -9.86 3.52
N THR A 30 -24.83 -9.66 4.82
CA THR A 30 -26.16 -9.33 5.37
C THR A 30 -26.21 -7.98 6.07
N ASP A 31 -25.09 -7.42 6.52
CA ASP A 31 -25.07 -6.12 7.20
C ASP A 31 -25.11 -4.97 6.19
N GLU A 32 -26.23 -4.26 6.15
CA GLU A 32 -26.45 -3.13 5.23
C GLU A 32 -25.59 -1.92 5.57
N GLU A 33 -25.26 -1.68 6.84
CA GLU A 33 -24.39 -0.57 7.24
C GLU A 33 -22.94 -0.85 6.82
N PHE A 34 -22.48 -2.09 6.99
CA PHE A 34 -21.19 -2.54 6.46
C PHE A 34 -21.12 -2.34 4.94
N LYS A 35 -22.15 -2.78 4.19
CA LYS A 35 -22.20 -2.60 2.72
C LYS A 35 -22.13 -1.13 2.35
N LYS A 36 -22.90 -0.28 3.01
CA LYS A 36 -22.95 1.17 2.77
C LYS A 36 -21.60 1.83 3.03
N ILE A 37 -20.95 1.52 4.15
CA ILE A 37 -19.61 2.02 4.48
C ILE A 37 -18.59 1.53 3.46
N SER A 38 -18.62 0.24 3.11
CA SER A 38 -17.71 -0.35 2.12
C SER A 38 -17.86 0.33 0.75
N GLN A 39 -19.09 0.58 0.29
CA GLN A 39 -19.33 1.28 -0.97
C GLN A 39 -18.87 2.74 -0.91
N ARG A 40 -19.14 3.44 0.19
CA ARG A 40 -18.66 4.81 0.42
C ARG A 40 -17.15 4.89 0.38
N ASN A 41 -16.46 4.01 1.10
CA ASN A 41 -15.01 3.96 1.14
C ASN A 41 -14.40 3.61 -0.22
N ARG A 42 -15.05 2.72 -0.98
CA ARG A 42 -14.65 2.42 -2.36
C ARG A 42 -14.76 3.64 -3.27
N LYS A 43 -15.82 4.45 -3.13
CA LYS A 43 -16.01 5.71 -3.89
C LYS A 43 -15.04 6.81 -3.44
N ASN A 44 -14.73 6.87 -2.15
CA ASN A 44 -13.79 7.84 -1.56
C ASN A 44 -12.33 7.49 -1.83
N LYS A 45 -12.05 6.28 -2.30
CA LYS A 45 -10.72 5.89 -2.75
C LYS A 45 -10.37 6.75 -3.96
N VAL A 46 -9.50 7.73 -3.75
CA VAL A 46 -8.97 8.53 -4.85
C VAL A 46 -8.08 7.61 -5.68
N GLU A 47 -8.54 7.25 -6.87
CA GLU A 47 -7.78 6.49 -7.86
C GLU A 47 -7.23 7.45 -8.92
N GLY A 48 -6.05 7.15 -9.48
CA GLY A 48 -5.42 7.97 -10.52
C GLY A 48 -4.43 9.03 -10.01
N PRO A 49 -3.97 9.94 -10.88
CA PRO A 49 -2.83 10.84 -10.63
C PRO A 49 -3.01 11.79 -9.43
N LYS A 50 -4.27 12.04 -9.02
CA LYS A 50 -4.61 12.90 -7.88
C LYS A 50 -4.63 12.16 -6.54
N ALA A 51 -4.42 10.84 -6.53
CA ALA A 51 -4.34 10.05 -5.31
C ALA A 51 -3.14 10.50 -4.45
N LYS A 52 -3.41 10.92 -3.20
CA LYS A 52 -2.36 11.18 -2.22
C LYS A 52 -1.91 9.84 -1.63
N ILE A 53 -0.84 9.27 -2.19
CA ILE A 53 -0.11 8.16 -1.57
C ILE A 53 0.54 8.71 -0.30
N GLY A 54 0.04 8.31 0.87
CA GLY A 54 0.51 8.81 2.17
C GLY A 54 1.86 8.26 2.61
N HIS A 55 2.44 7.32 1.86
CA HIS A 55 3.79 6.76 2.05
C HIS A 55 4.16 5.86 0.85
N SER A 56 5.28 6.11 0.18
CA SER A 56 5.73 5.29 -0.96
C SER A 56 6.28 3.92 -0.52
N GLN A 57 6.54 3.74 0.79
CA GLN A 57 7.09 2.49 1.32
C GLN A 57 6.07 1.34 1.37
N GLY A 58 4.77 1.63 1.43
CA GLY A 58 3.70 0.63 1.62
C GLY A 58 4.04 -0.37 2.74
N SER A 59 3.84 -1.67 2.46
CA SER A 59 4.24 -2.80 3.31
C SER A 59 5.67 -3.30 3.07
N ILE A 60 6.48 -2.59 2.27
CA ILE A 60 7.86 -2.97 1.96
C ILE A 60 8.76 -2.51 3.10
N SER A 61 9.59 -3.40 3.65
CA SER A 61 10.54 -3.02 4.69
C SER A 61 11.63 -2.09 4.16
N SER A 62 12.18 -1.25 5.04
CA SER A 62 13.30 -0.35 4.70
C SER A 62 14.54 -1.13 4.21
N THR A 63 14.76 -2.35 4.71
CA THR A 63 15.83 -3.25 4.22
C THR A 63 15.64 -3.66 2.77
N MET A 64 14.39 -3.95 2.36
CA MET A 64 14.11 -4.25 0.95
C MET A 64 14.32 -3.02 0.06
N TRP A 65 13.92 -1.84 0.52
CA TRP A 65 14.20 -0.59 -0.19
C TRP A 65 15.70 -0.29 -0.29
N PHE A 66 16.45 -0.51 0.78
CA PHE A 66 17.91 -0.39 0.79
C PHE A 66 18.55 -1.27 -0.27
N ASN A 67 18.16 -2.55 -0.35
CA ASN A 67 18.71 -3.48 -1.34
C ASN A 67 18.34 -3.09 -2.79
N LYS A 68 17.09 -2.66 -3.02
CA LYS A 68 16.64 -2.19 -4.34
C LYS A 68 17.44 -0.95 -4.77
N LEU A 69 17.58 0.02 -3.88
CA LEU A 69 18.28 1.26 -4.14
C LEU A 69 19.78 1.02 -4.32
N ALA A 70 20.37 0.12 -3.53
CA ALA A 70 21.76 -0.28 -3.68
C ALA A 70 22.05 -0.92 -5.04
N LYS A 71 21.13 -1.75 -5.54
CA LYS A 71 21.22 -2.34 -6.88
C LYS A 71 21.10 -1.30 -7.98
N ALA A 72 20.20 -0.33 -7.84
CA ALA A 72 20.00 0.73 -8.82
C ALA A 72 21.21 1.68 -8.89
N LEU A 73 21.75 2.09 -7.74
CA LEU A 73 22.89 3.00 -7.64
C LEU A 73 24.24 2.30 -7.82
N LYS A 74 24.27 0.97 -7.81
CA LYS A 74 25.50 0.13 -7.80
C LYS A 74 26.46 0.49 -6.65
N ARG A 75 25.93 1.00 -5.54
CA ARG A 75 26.66 1.35 -4.31
C ARG A 75 25.71 1.31 -3.11
N ARG A 76 26.24 1.36 -1.88
CA ARG A 76 25.37 1.54 -0.71
C ARG A 76 24.72 2.94 -0.77
N PRO A 77 23.38 3.01 -0.66
CA PRO A 77 22.70 4.29 -0.53
C PRO A 77 22.95 4.89 0.86
N SER A 78 22.98 6.22 0.93
CA SER A 78 22.98 6.92 2.22
C SER A 78 21.60 6.82 2.88
N ALA A 79 21.55 7.18 4.17
CA ALA A 79 20.28 7.31 4.89
C ALA A 79 19.36 8.36 4.25
N SER A 80 19.92 9.48 3.77
CA SER A 80 19.15 10.53 3.09
C SER A 80 18.55 10.04 1.77
N GLU A 81 19.31 9.28 0.97
CA GLU A 81 18.81 8.74 -0.30
C GLU A 81 17.71 7.69 -0.09
N LEU A 82 17.85 6.85 0.94
CA LEU A 82 16.81 5.89 1.30
C LEU A 82 15.53 6.61 1.75
N PHE A 83 15.67 7.68 2.53
CA PHE A 83 14.55 8.50 2.99
C PHE A 83 13.83 9.15 1.80
N ALA A 84 14.58 9.82 0.91
CA ALA A 84 14.02 10.44 -0.29
C ALA A 84 13.31 9.42 -1.20
N ALA A 85 13.89 8.25 -1.41
CA ALA A 85 13.30 7.20 -2.26
C ALA A 85 11.97 6.64 -1.69
N THR A 86 11.78 6.70 -0.37
CA THR A 86 10.61 6.14 0.32
C THR A 86 9.54 7.16 0.67
N HIS A 87 9.89 8.46 0.64
CA HIS A 87 9.02 9.57 1.02
C HIS A 87 8.83 10.62 -0.10
N SER A 88 9.29 10.32 -1.32
CA SER A 88 8.95 11.08 -2.52
C SER A 88 8.24 10.20 -3.56
N LYS A 89 7.54 10.86 -4.48
CA LYS A 89 6.89 10.25 -5.65
C LYS A 89 7.14 11.12 -6.88
N VAL A 90 7.12 10.51 -8.05
CA VAL A 90 7.16 11.26 -9.31
C VAL A 90 5.74 11.72 -9.64
N ASP A 91 5.54 13.01 -9.84
CA ASP A 91 4.25 13.57 -10.27
C ASP A 91 3.98 13.31 -11.76
N SER A 92 2.81 13.72 -12.24
CA SER A 92 2.43 13.58 -13.66
C SER A 92 3.30 14.40 -14.62
N THR A 93 4.16 15.28 -14.11
CA THR A 93 5.11 16.10 -14.89
C THR A 93 6.54 15.56 -14.85
N GLY A 94 6.76 14.42 -14.19
CA GLY A 94 8.10 13.84 -14.04
C GLY A 94 8.93 14.45 -12.91
N ARG A 95 8.36 15.34 -12.09
CA ARG A 95 9.06 15.97 -10.95
C ARG A 95 8.90 15.13 -9.69
N GLY A 96 9.97 15.02 -8.90
CA GLY A 96 9.92 14.42 -7.57
C GLY A 96 9.18 15.36 -6.61
N VAL A 97 8.12 14.86 -5.98
CA VAL A 97 7.30 15.57 -4.99
C VAL A 97 7.24 14.75 -3.71
N TRP A 98 7.42 15.39 -2.56
CA TRP A 98 7.32 14.76 -1.25
C TRP A 98 5.91 14.23 -0.97
N CYS A 99 5.81 13.09 -0.30
CA CYS A 99 4.53 12.48 0.05
C CYS A 99 3.75 13.31 1.08
N ASP A 100 4.46 14.02 1.95
CA ASP A 100 3.90 14.92 2.95
C ASP A 100 4.90 16.05 3.31
N GLY A 101 4.40 17.11 3.96
CA GLY A 101 5.21 18.28 4.33
C GLY A 101 6.18 18.04 5.49
N HIS A 102 5.98 16.98 6.29
CA HIS A 102 6.92 16.62 7.35
C HIS A 102 8.18 15.99 6.76
N ALA A 103 8.03 15.07 5.80
CA ALA A 103 9.14 14.47 5.08
C ALA A 103 9.97 15.53 4.35
N GLN A 104 9.30 16.48 3.69
CA GLN A 104 9.98 17.63 3.09
C GLN A 104 10.82 18.40 4.13
N GLY A 105 10.20 18.78 5.26
CA GLY A 105 10.87 19.55 6.31
C GLY A 105 11.95 18.79 7.08
N VAL A 106 11.98 17.45 7.04
CA VAL A 106 13.05 16.62 7.63
C VAL A 106 14.24 16.49 6.69
N TYR A 107 14.00 16.40 5.39
CA TYR A 107 15.06 16.22 4.40
C TYR A 107 15.79 17.53 4.05
N GLU A 108 15.07 18.66 4.05
CA GLU A 108 15.60 19.97 3.65
C GLU A 108 16.30 20.74 4.79
N LYS A 109 16.39 20.15 5.99
CA LYS A 109 17.13 20.70 7.15
C LYS A 109 18.54 20.13 7.23
#